data_AF-A0A166UID1-F1
#
_entry.id   AF-A0A166UID1-F1
#
_cell.length_a   1.000
_cell.length_b   1.000
_cell.length_c   1.000
_cell.angle_alpha   90.00
_cell.angle_beta   90.00
_cell.angle_gamma   90.00
#
_symmetry.space_group_name_H-M   'P 1'
#
loop_
_entity.id
_entity.type
_entity.pdbx_description
1 polymer ?
#
loop_
_entity_poly.entity_id
_entity_poly.type
_entity_poly.pdbx_seq_one_letter_code
_entity_poly.pdbx_strand_id
1 'polypeptide(L)'
;MYVSSYLVFLGLVGSLVSNVAANTLYRGDARGPKIIKEAGGFKAKGFTNPEGTLFEHVSGLLKHPSRDPFISTTPDIEVAKGHAGKGYLYTLDETRITEPKHDVAAEYEKAKKKYPYPKEKEVAVEHLIPWDAVTKVERKIKGVWKSIPLPKKRAIGFTNDEFFVN
;
A
#
# COMPACT_ATOMS: atom_id res chain seq x y z
N MET A 1 -32.85 48.58 42.71
CA MET A 1 -33.35 48.24 41.35
C MET A 1 -32.30 48.75 40.38
N TYR A 2 -31.58 48.02 39.53
CA TYR A 2 -31.75 46.72 38.86
C TYR A 2 -30.38 46.00 38.81
N VAL A 3 -30.23 44.74 39.23
CA VAL A 3 -30.28 43.45 38.49
C VAL A 3 -29.16 43.25 37.44
N SER A 4 -28.30 42.24 37.71
CA SER A 4 -27.59 41.26 36.84
C SER A 4 -26.95 41.73 35.51
N SER A 5 -25.76 41.25 35.14
CA SER A 5 -25.61 39.83 34.77
C SER A 5 -24.17 39.33 34.78
N TYR A 6 -23.96 38.24 35.52
CA TYR A 6 -22.91 37.26 35.29
C TYR A 6 -23.23 36.49 33.99
N LEU A 7 -22.28 36.41 33.06
CA LEU A 7 -22.30 35.39 32.01
C LEU A 7 -20.99 34.60 32.11
N VAL A 8 -21.13 33.39 32.64
CA VAL A 8 -20.09 32.37 32.74
C VAL A 8 -20.00 31.62 31.40
N PHE A 9 -18.75 31.34 31.04
CA PHE A 9 -18.24 30.46 30.00
C PHE A 9 -19.08 29.22 29.69
N LEU A 10 -19.17 28.91 28.39
CA LEU A 10 -19.26 27.55 27.86
C LEU A 10 -18.47 27.49 26.54
N GLY A 11 -17.14 27.44 26.66
CA GLY A 11 -16.24 27.14 25.55
C GLY A 11 -16.36 25.66 25.23
N LEU A 12 -17.20 25.33 24.25
CA LEU A 12 -17.35 23.99 23.71
C LEU A 12 -16.07 23.61 22.97
N VAL A 13 -15.12 22.95 23.65
CA VAL A 13 -14.00 22.28 22.98
C VAL A 13 -14.58 21.04 22.30
N GLY A 14 -15.06 21.22 21.08
CA GLY A 14 -15.43 20.13 20.18
C GLY A 14 -14.16 19.35 19.84
N SER A 15 -13.91 18.27 20.57
CA SER A 15 -12.93 17.26 20.17
C SER A 15 -13.45 16.61 18.89
N LEU A 16 -12.96 17.09 17.74
CA LEU A 16 -13.04 16.40 16.47
C LEU A 16 -12.21 15.12 16.59
N VAL A 17 -12.82 14.06 17.13
CA VAL A 17 -12.40 12.69 16.83
C VAL A 17 -12.72 12.46 15.37
N SER A 18 -11.81 12.87 14.50
CA SER A 18 -11.74 12.39 13.13
C SER A 18 -11.67 10.87 13.22
N ASN A 19 -12.75 10.19 12.84
CA ASN A 19 -12.72 8.77 12.53
C ASN A 19 -11.69 8.58 11.42
N VAL A 20 -10.42 8.36 11.78
CA VAL A 20 -9.38 7.91 10.87
C VAL A 20 -9.77 6.49 10.52
N ALA A 21 -10.67 6.34 9.55
CA ALA A 21 -10.86 5.08 8.86
C ALA A 21 -9.46 4.69 8.37
N ALA A 22 -8.95 3.53 8.83
CA ALA A 22 -7.72 2.99 8.29
C ALA A 22 -7.93 2.84 6.77
N ASN A 23 -7.26 3.68 5.98
CA ASN A 23 -7.41 3.63 4.54
C ASN A 23 -6.84 2.30 4.06
N THR A 24 -7.69 1.53 3.38
CA THR A 24 -7.30 0.23 2.83
C THR A 24 -6.86 0.43 1.39
N LEU A 25 -5.66 -0.06 1.06
CA LEU A 25 -5.16 -0.07 -0.30
C LEU A 25 -5.18 -1.49 -0.85
N TYR A 26 -5.26 -1.61 -2.16
CA TYR A 26 -5.26 -2.87 -2.88
C TYR A 26 -4.18 -2.86 -3.95
N ARG A 27 -3.62 -4.05 -4.19
CA ARG A 27 -2.66 -4.26 -5.27
C ARG A 27 -2.90 -5.61 -5.93
N GLY A 28 -2.99 -5.61 -7.25
CA GLY A 28 -2.87 -6.82 -8.05
C GLY A 28 -1.40 -7.10 -8.38
N ASP A 29 -0.92 -8.33 -8.15
CA ASP A 29 0.46 -8.71 -8.48
C ASP A 29 0.54 -10.17 -8.91
N ALA A 30 1.40 -10.47 -9.88
CA ALA A 30 1.63 -11.85 -10.35
C ALA A 30 2.44 -12.68 -9.36
N ARG A 31 3.28 -12.03 -8.54
CA ARG A 31 4.13 -12.70 -7.54
C ARG A 31 3.25 -13.24 -6.41
N GLY A 32 3.55 -14.46 -5.97
CA GLY A 32 2.86 -15.11 -4.87
C GLY A 32 3.29 -14.61 -3.48
N PRO A 33 2.48 -14.83 -2.45
CA PRO A 33 2.70 -14.26 -1.11
C PRO A 33 4.02 -14.74 -0.46
N LYS A 34 4.47 -15.96 -0.78
CA LYS A 34 5.77 -16.46 -0.30
C LYS A 34 6.93 -15.60 -0.81
N ILE A 35 6.93 -15.27 -2.11
CA ILE A 35 7.98 -14.46 -2.75
C ILE A 35 7.97 -13.04 -2.19
N ILE A 36 6.80 -12.42 -2.07
CA ILE A 36 6.66 -11.07 -1.50
C ILE A 36 7.15 -11.07 -0.04
N LYS A 37 6.77 -12.08 0.75
CA LYS A 37 7.21 -12.19 2.14
C LYS A 37 8.73 -12.37 2.26
N GLU A 38 9.32 -13.27 1.47
CA GLU A 38 10.77 -13.52 1.47
C GLU A 38 11.56 -12.27 1.06
N ALA A 39 10.98 -11.42 0.20
CA ALA A 39 11.56 -10.12 -0.16
C ALA A 39 11.42 -9.05 0.93
N GLY A 40 10.68 -9.32 2.02
CA GLY A 40 10.34 -8.38 3.08
C GLY A 40 9.13 -7.48 2.76
N GLY A 41 8.45 -7.70 1.64
CA GLY A 41 7.37 -6.86 1.14
C GLY A 41 7.42 -6.67 -0.37
N PHE A 42 6.64 -5.72 -0.88
CA PHE A 42 6.77 -5.27 -2.26
C PHE A 42 7.93 -4.29 -2.36
N LYS A 43 8.93 -4.63 -3.15
CA LYS A 43 10.01 -3.71 -3.53
C LYS A 43 9.71 -3.13 -4.91
N ALA A 44 9.89 -1.82 -5.04
CA ALA A 44 9.91 -1.13 -6.32
C ALA A 44 11.01 -1.70 -7.22
N LYS A 45 10.88 -1.54 -8.54
CA LYS A 45 11.86 -2.13 -9.48
C LYS A 45 13.25 -1.49 -9.30
N GLY A 46 13.28 -0.18 -9.05
CA GLY A 46 14.49 0.58 -8.73
C GLY A 46 14.87 0.61 -7.25
N PHE A 47 14.42 -0.33 -6.43
CA PHE A 47 14.59 -0.27 -4.97
C PHE A 47 16.01 0.09 -4.51
N THR A 48 17.05 -0.45 -5.14
CA THR A 48 18.46 -0.19 -4.78
C THR A 48 19.11 0.96 -5.56
N ASN A 49 18.53 1.38 -6.68
CA ASN A 49 19.05 2.44 -7.53
C ASN A 49 17.88 3.10 -8.28
N PRO A 50 17.13 3.99 -7.60
CA PRO A 50 15.89 4.55 -8.13
C PRO A 50 16.15 5.57 -9.24
N GLU A 51 15.31 5.57 -10.27
CA GLU A 51 15.34 6.53 -11.36
C GLU A 51 13.93 6.77 -11.90
N GLY A 52 13.65 8.02 -12.25
CA GLY A 52 12.37 8.39 -12.84
C GLY A 52 11.48 9.17 -11.90
N THR A 53 10.57 9.91 -12.51
CA THR A 53 9.55 10.71 -11.84
C THR A 53 8.24 9.94 -11.72
N LEU A 54 7.36 10.40 -10.84
CA LEU A 54 5.99 9.88 -10.72
C LEU A 54 5.26 9.89 -12.07
N PHE A 55 5.45 10.93 -12.88
CA PHE A 55 4.81 11.04 -14.19
C PHE A 55 5.33 10.00 -15.20
N GLU A 56 6.63 9.68 -15.15
CA GLU A 56 7.23 8.64 -15.99
C GLU A 56 6.81 7.24 -15.56
N HIS A 57 6.65 7.02 -14.25
CA HIS A 57 6.06 5.81 -13.68
C HIS A 57 4.65 5.58 -14.22
N VAL A 58 3.76 6.55 -14.01
CA VAL A 58 2.34 6.47 -14.41
C VAL A 58 2.19 6.34 -15.93
N SER A 59 3.05 7.00 -16.70
CA SER A 59 3.01 6.95 -18.16
C SER A 59 3.76 5.73 -18.75
N GLY A 60 4.40 4.89 -17.93
CA GLY A 60 5.16 3.73 -18.37
C GLY A 60 6.37 4.06 -19.24
N LEU A 61 6.96 5.25 -19.08
CA LEU A 61 8.03 5.77 -19.96
C LEU A 61 9.44 5.33 -19.55
N LEU A 62 9.60 4.70 -18.39
CA LEU A 62 10.89 4.25 -17.88
C LEU A 62 11.44 3.07 -18.70
N LYS A 63 12.64 3.26 -19.26
CA LYS A 63 13.31 2.27 -20.12
C LYS A 63 13.76 1.04 -19.33
N HIS A 64 13.94 -0.08 -20.02
CA HIS A 64 14.48 -1.30 -19.43
C HIS A 64 16.02 -1.25 -19.30
N PRO A 65 16.63 -1.76 -18.21
CA PRO A 65 15.97 -2.26 -17.00
C PRO A 65 15.31 -1.11 -16.23
N SER A 66 14.02 -1.28 -15.92
CA SER A 66 13.21 -0.25 -15.28
C SER A 66 13.67 -0.08 -13.83
N ARG A 67 14.11 1.14 -13.51
CA ARG A 67 14.54 1.57 -12.16
C ARG A 67 13.47 2.38 -11.45
N ASP A 68 12.23 2.07 -11.78
CA ASP A 68 11.04 2.71 -11.24
C ASP A 68 11.00 2.64 -9.70
N PRO A 69 10.97 3.80 -9.00
CA PRO A 69 10.95 3.83 -7.55
C PRO A 69 9.56 3.63 -6.97
N PHE A 70 8.50 3.54 -7.78
CA PHE A 70 7.13 3.51 -7.29
C PHE A 70 6.50 2.11 -7.37
N ILE A 71 5.55 1.88 -6.47
CA ILE A 71 4.70 0.70 -6.39
C ILE A 71 3.25 1.19 -6.46
N SER A 72 2.60 0.92 -7.60
CA SER A 72 1.20 1.27 -7.79
C SER A 72 0.27 0.51 -6.85
N THR A 73 -0.62 1.23 -6.20
CA THR A 73 -1.75 0.69 -5.42
C THR A 73 -3.01 1.48 -5.75
N THR A 74 -4.16 1.01 -5.28
CA THR A 74 -5.44 1.68 -5.51
C THR A 74 -6.38 1.44 -4.33
N PRO A 75 -7.23 2.40 -3.93
CA PRO A 75 -8.32 2.15 -2.99
C PRO A 75 -9.49 1.37 -3.62
N ASP A 76 -9.50 1.19 -4.94
CA ASP A 76 -10.55 0.48 -5.67
C ASP A 76 -10.19 -1.01 -5.86
N ILE A 77 -10.89 -1.88 -5.13
CA ILE A 77 -10.65 -3.33 -5.18
C ILE A 77 -10.91 -3.92 -6.58
N GLU A 78 -11.85 -3.39 -7.36
CA GLU A 78 -12.16 -3.92 -8.69
C GLU A 78 -11.07 -3.56 -9.70
N VAL A 79 -10.50 -2.35 -9.58
CA VAL A 79 -9.29 -1.98 -10.33
C VAL A 79 -8.14 -2.93 -9.99
N ALA A 80 -7.86 -3.17 -8.69
CA ALA A 80 -6.79 -4.07 -8.27
C ALA A 80 -7.02 -5.52 -8.75
N LYS A 81 -8.26 -6.02 -8.73
CA LYS A 81 -8.64 -7.33 -9.29
C LYS A 81 -8.40 -7.40 -10.80
N GLY A 82 -8.64 -6.30 -11.52
CA GLY A 82 -8.32 -6.15 -12.93
C GLY A 82 -6.83 -6.34 -13.20
N HIS A 83 -5.97 -5.59 -12.49
CA HIS A 83 -4.51 -5.71 -12.60
C HIS A 83 -3.96 -7.05 -12.13
N ALA A 84 -4.59 -7.68 -11.14
CA ALA A 84 -4.18 -8.99 -10.65
C ALA A 84 -4.30 -10.07 -11.73
N GLY A 85 -5.31 -10.01 -12.62
CA GLY A 85 -5.50 -10.97 -13.70
C GLY A 85 -5.62 -12.43 -13.20
N LYS A 86 -4.57 -13.23 -13.44
CA LYS A 86 -4.41 -14.62 -12.95
C LYS A 86 -3.53 -14.74 -11.70
N GLY A 87 -2.96 -13.62 -11.23
CA GLY A 87 -2.13 -13.53 -10.05
C GLY A 87 -2.93 -13.44 -8.76
N TYR A 88 -2.48 -12.54 -7.88
CA TYR A 88 -2.97 -12.40 -6.52
C TYR A 88 -3.47 -10.97 -6.29
N LEU A 89 -4.54 -10.86 -5.52
CA LEU A 89 -5.03 -9.61 -4.97
C LEU A 89 -4.53 -9.50 -3.54
N TYR A 90 -3.86 -8.39 -3.23
CA TYR A 90 -3.37 -8.06 -1.90
C TYR A 90 -4.21 -6.93 -1.32
N THR A 91 -4.64 -7.11 -0.08
CA THR A 91 -5.21 -6.04 0.75
C THR A 91 -4.13 -5.53 1.69
N LEU A 92 -3.99 -4.22 1.74
CA LEU A 92 -2.93 -3.51 2.43
C LEU A 92 -3.52 -2.57 3.47
N ASP A 93 -2.97 -2.61 4.68
CA ASP A 93 -3.23 -1.62 5.72
C ASP A 93 -2.29 -0.43 5.50
N GLU A 94 -2.83 0.69 5.02
CA GLU A 94 -2.04 1.88 4.71
C GLU A 94 -1.33 2.45 5.94
N THR A 95 -1.88 2.24 7.14
CA THR A 95 -1.28 2.75 8.39
C THR A 95 0.07 2.08 8.71
N ARG A 96 0.36 0.94 8.10
CA ARG A 96 1.63 0.20 8.21
C ARG A 96 2.61 0.51 7.09
N ILE A 97 2.28 1.45 6.20
CA ILE A 97 3.13 1.91 5.10
C ILE A 97 3.71 3.27 5.50
N THR A 98 4.98 3.27 5.91
CA THR A 98 5.70 4.47 6.35
C THR A 98 6.34 5.26 5.21
N GLU A 99 6.48 4.62 4.04
CA GLU A 99 7.08 5.26 2.87
C GLU A 99 6.20 6.40 2.32
N PRO A 100 6.79 7.37 1.60
CA PRO A 100 6.05 8.40 0.88
C PRO A 100 4.97 7.79 -0.03
N LYS A 101 3.80 8.43 -0.02
CA LYS A 101 2.64 8.03 -0.83
C LYS A 101 2.15 9.25 -1.61
N HIS A 102 1.85 9.03 -2.88
CA HIS A 102 1.39 10.08 -3.80
C HIS A 102 0.02 9.71 -4.33
N ASP A 103 -0.98 10.55 -4.05
CA ASP A 103 -2.22 10.53 -4.82
C ASP A 103 -1.90 11.04 -6.22
N VAL A 104 -1.92 10.13 -7.20
CA VAL A 104 -1.49 10.45 -8.56
C VAL A 104 -2.40 11.50 -9.18
N ALA A 105 -3.71 11.46 -8.92
CA ALA A 105 -4.63 12.44 -9.48
C ALA A 105 -4.31 13.85 -8.95
N ALA A 106 -4.05 13.97 -7.64
CA ALA A 106 -3.67 15.23 -7.01
C ALA A 106 -2.34 15.77 -7.54
N GLU A 107 -1.33 14.92 -7.74
CA GLU A 107 -0.02 15.34 -8.27
C GLU A 107 -0.11 15.79 -9.74
N TYR A 108 -0.95 15.15 -10.57
CA TYR A 108 -1.22 15.61 -11.93
C TYR A 108 -1.97 16.95 -11.96
N GLU A 109 -2.97 17.13 -11.10
CA GLU A 109 -3.70 18.40 -10.97
C GLU A 109 -2.76 19.54 -10.56
N LYS A 110 -1.95 19.32 -9.52
CA LYS A 110 -0.94 20.27 -9.04
C LYS A 110 0.07 20.66 -10.14
N ALA A 111 0.48 19.69 -10.95
CA ALA A 111 1.38 19.93 -12.08
C ALA A 111 0.68 20.52 -13.33
N LYS A 112 -0.64 20.76 -13.27
CA LYS A 112 -1.47 21.21 -14.40
C LYS A 112 -1.35 20.28 -15.62
N LYS A 113 -1.22 18.98 -15.37
CA LYS A 113 -1.14 17.92 -16.40
C LYS A 113 -2.43 17.11 -16.44
N LYS A 114 -2.76 16.57 -17.62
CA LYS A 114 -3.87 15.61 -17.75
C LYS A 114 -3.44 14.25 -17.22
N TYR A 115 -4.13 13.73 -16.20
CA TYR A 115 -3.92 12.37 -15.70
C TYR A 115 -4.41 11.35 -16.76
N PRO A 116 -3.54 10.48 -17.31
CA PRO A 116 -3.94 9.50 -18.33
C PRO A 116 -4.93 8.43 -17.84
N TYR A 117 -4.91 8.07 -16.55
CA TYR A 117 -5.63 6.91 -16.01
C TYR A 117 -6.51 7.25 -14.79
N PRO A 118 -7.43 8.23 -14.86
CA PRO A 118 -8.20 8.70 -13.70
C PRO A 118 -9.09 7.64 -13.06
N LYS A 119 -9.45 6.58 -13.78
CA LYS A 119 -10.27 5.48 -13.26
C LYS A 119 -9.49 4.58 -12.30
N GLU A 120 -8.17 4.54 -12.40
CA GLU A 120 -7.34 3.66 -11.56
C GLU A 120 -7.22 4.17 -10.13
N LYS A 121 -7.44 5.49 -9.90
CA LYS A 121 -7.33 6.15 -8.60
C LYS A 121 -6.01 5.78 -7.91
N GLU A 122 -4.93 5.84 -8.67
CA GLU A 122 -3.66 5.30 -8.23
C GLU A 122 -3.10 6.07 -7.03
N VAL A 123 -2.67 5.31 -6.02
CA VAL A 123 -1.81 5.78 -4.94
C VAL A 123 -0.45 5.12 -5.15
N ALA A 124 0.55 5.91 -5.53
CA ALA A 124 1.90 5.43 -5.78
C ALA A 124 2.70 5.46 -4.47
N VAL A 125 3.17 4.31 -4.00
CA VAL A 125 4.02 4.19 -2.82
C VAL A 125 5.48 4.14 -3.26
N GLU A 126 6.36 4.94 -2.67
CA GLU A 126 7.79 4.88 -2.96
C GLU A 126 8.45 3.65 -2.31
N HIS A 127 9.42 3.07 -3.02
CA HIS A 127 10.39 2.07 -2.56
C HIS A 127 9.84 0.74 -2.02
N LEU A 128 9.14 0.76 -0.88
CA LEU A 128 8.77 -0.43 -0.12
C LEU A 128 7.33 -0.36 0.40
N ILE A 129 6.59 -1.44 0.17
CA ILE A 129 5.41 -1.75 0.98
C ILE A 129 5.80 -2.95 1.85
N PRO A 130 5.99 -2.80 3.17
CA PRO A 130 6.48 -3.87 4.01
C PRO A 130 5.48 -5.03 4.05
N TRP A 131 5.97 -6.26 4.21
CA TRP A 131 5.09 -7.43 4.32
C TRP A 131 4.06 -7.31 5.45
N ASP A 132 4.39 -6.60 6.53
CA ASP A 132 3.49 -6.39 7.66
C ASP A 132 2.26 -5.53 7.31
N ALA A 133 2.32 -4.77 6.21
CA ALA A 133 1.16 -4.07 5.67
C ALA A 133 0.16 -5.02 4.97
N VAL A 134 0.55 -6.24 4.59
CA VAL A 134 -0.32 -7.20 3.91
C VAL A 134 -1.25 -7.89 4.92
N THR A 135 -2.54 -7.55 4.87
CA THR A 135 -3.55 -8.08 5.80
C THR A 135 -4.34 -9.24 5.21
N LYS A 136 -4.47 -9.33 3.89
CA LYS A 136 -5.19 -10.39 3.18
C LYS A 136 -4.60 -10.63 1.80
N VAL A 137 -4.64 -11.89 1.36
CA VAL A 137 -4.27 -12.28 -0.01
C VAL A 137 -5.36 -13.17 -0.58
N GLU A 138 -5.76 -12.88 -1.81
CA GLU A 138 -6.78 -13.64 -2.54
C GLU A 138 -6.25 -14.07 -3.91
N ARG A 139 -6.78 -15.17 -4.43
CA ARG A 139 -6.56 -15.60 -5.82
C ARG A 139 -7.84 -16.14 -6.42
N LYS A 140 -7.95 -16.12 -7.74
CA LYS A 140 -9.06 -16.77 -8.45
C LYS A 140 -8.92 -18.29 -8.37
N ILE A 141 -9.96 -18.96 -7.87
CA ILE A 141 -10.10 -20.42 -7.86
C ILE A 141 -11.45 -20.73 -8.51
N LYS A 142 -11.43 -21.34 -9.70
CA LYS A 142 -12.63 -21.59 -10.52
C LYS A 142 -13.44 -20.30 -10.77
N GLY A 143 -12.77 -19.21 -11.12
CA GLY A 143 -13.39 -17.91 -11.43
C GLY A 143 -13.77 -17.06 -10.20
N VAL A 144 -13.77 -17.63 -9.00
CA VAL A 144 -14.15 -16.93 -7.77
C VAL A 144 -12.90 -16.52 -6.98
N TRP A 145 -12.87 -15.28 -6.51
CA TRP A 145 -11.83 -14.81 -5.59
C TRP A 145 -11.97 -15.52 -4.25
N LYS A 146 -10.90 -16.18 -3.81
CA LYS A 146 -10.85 -16.85 -2.50
C LYS A 146 -9.62 -16.39 -1.73
N SER A 147 -9.84 -16.09 -0.46
CA SER A 147 -8.76 -15.82 0.49
C SER A 147 -7.86 -17.06 0.62
N ILE A 148 -6.56 -16.82 0.66
CA ILE A 148 -5.56 -17.84 0.95
C ILE A 148 -4.81 -17.50 2.24
N PRO A 149 -4.39 -18.51 3.02
CA PRO A 149 -3.64 -18.27 4.24
C PRO A 149 -2.34 -17.50 3.96
N LEU A 150 -2.08 -16.47 4.76
CA LEU A 150 -0.78 -15.79 4.74
C LEU A 150 0.32 -16.77 5.20
N PRO A 151 1.51 -16.76 4.57
CA PRO A 151 2.62 -17.56 5.06
C PRO A 151 2.92 -17.21 6.52
N LYS A 152 2.91 -18.20 7.41
CA LYS A 152 3.25 -18.00 8.83
C LYS A 152 4.72 -17.61 8.97
N LYS A 153 5.07 -16.83 10.00
CA LYS A 153 6.48 -16.62 10.39
C LYS A 153 7.01 -18.02 10.72
N ARG A 154 7.97 -18.56 9.96
CA ARG A 154 8.69 -19.74 10.45
C ARG A 154 9.35 -19.28 11.74
N ALA A 155 9.08 -19.95 12.86
CA ALA A 155 9.94 -19.82 14.01
C ALA A 155 11.33 -20.24 13.52
N ILE A 156 12.29 -19.33 13.56
CA ILE A 156 13.69 -19.70 13.37
C ILE A 156 14.03 -20.48 14.63
N GLY A 157 13.78 -21.79 14.60
CA GLY A 157 14.35 -22.70 15.57
C GLY A 157 15.84 -22.75 15.27
N PHE A 158 16.63 -21.98 16.01
CA PHE A 158 18.02 -22.34 16.22
C PHE A 158 18.00 -23.63 17.04
N THR A 159 18.02 -24.78 16.39
CA THR A 159 18.43 -26.02 17.05
C THR A 159 19.95 -25.95 17.16
N ASN A 160 20.43 -25.59 18.34
CA ASN A 160 21.84 -25.59 18.73
C ASN A 160 22.37 -27.03 18.93
N ASP A 161 22.11 -27.96 18.01
CA ASP A 161 22.48 -29.37 18.21
C ASP A 161 22.94 -30.05 16.92
N GLU A 162 24.03 -29.59 16.29
CA GLU A 162 24.83 -30.42 15.36
C GLU A 162 26.34 -30.09 15.44
N PHE A 163 26.87 -29.86 16.65
CA PHE A 163 28.33 -29.83 16.88
C PHE A 163 28.76 -30.97 17.81
N PHE A 164 28.61 -32.22 17.35
CA PHE A 164 29.31 -33.46 17.77
C PHE A 164 28.91 -34.48 16.67
N VAL A 165 29.75 -35.16 15.88
CA VAL A 165 30.96 -36.00 16.08
C VAL A 165 31.45 -36.31 14.62
N ASN A 166 32.72 -36.29 14.22
CA ASN A 166 33.94 -37.01 14.65
C ASN A 166 35.17 -36.12 14.43
#